data_AF-A0A7K7Q1X3-F1
#
_entry.id   AF-A0A7K7Q1X3-F1
#
_cell.length_a   1.000
_cell.length_b   1.000
_cell.length_c   1.000
_cell.angle_alpha   90.00
_cell.angle_beta   90.00
_cell.angle_gamma   90.00
#
_symmetry.space_group_name_H-M   'P 1'
#
loop_
_entity.id
_entity.type
_entity.pdbx_description
1 polymer ?
#
loop_
_entity_poly.entity_id
_entity_poly.type
_entity_poly.pdbx_seq_one_letter_code
_entity_poly.pdbx_strand_id
1 'polypeptide(L)'
;GWILEGFPENQEQAWMLQSSGIFPRHVGKQHKVWFLTLFSVEVFHTTFDWPSDPEVQQRLVKPEDLSEQEVSKKLLEYHRNFPEIFHIYQKVLKSINADQPSVDV
;
A
#
# COMPACT_ATOMS: atom_id res chain seq x y z
N GLY A 1 5.75 14.58 12.89
CA GLY A 1 5.71 13.10 12.79
C GLY A 1 6.11 12.69 11.39
N TRP A 2 6.18 11.40 11.11
CA TRP A 2 6.48 10.87 9.77
C TRP A 2 5.53 9.71 9.47
N ILE A 3 5.29 9.46 8.18
CA ILE A 3 4.55 8.32 7.67
C ILE A 3 5.45 7.69 6.60
N LEU A 4 5.67 6.37 6.70
CA LEU A 4 6.33 5.60 5.66
C LEU A 4 5.25 4.75 4.99
N GLU A 5 5.12 4.91 3.69
CA GLU A 5 4.21 4.14 2.85
C GLU A 5 5.04 3.25 1.92
N GLY A 6 4.65 1.97 1.81
CA GLY A 6 5.39 1.00 0.99
C GLY A 6 6.78 0.63 1.53
N PHE A 7 7.13 0.98 2.78
CA PHE A 7 8.41 0.63 3.40
C PHE A 7 8.24 0.36 4.90
N PRO A 8 8.91 -0.66 5.48
CA PRO A 8 9.79 -1.65 4.84
C PRO A 8 9.01 -2.74 4.08
N GLU A 9 9.62 -3.28 3.03
CA GLU A 9 9.09 -4.34 2.14
C GLU A 9 9.68 -5.73 2.44
N ASN A 10 10.78 -5.79 3.19
CA ASN A 10 11.43 -7.03 3.60
C ASN A 10 12.08 -6.92 4.99
N GLN A 11 12.54 -8.05 5.52
CA GLN A 11 13.17 -8.15 6.83
C GLN A 11 14.43 -7.30 6.97
N GLU A 12 15.30 -7.27 5.95
CA GLU A 12 16.55 -6.50 6.00
C GLU A 12 16.28 -5.01 6.18
N GLN A 13 15.32 -4.46 5.43
CA GLN A 13 14.89 -3.07 5.56
C GLN A 13 14.31 -2.76 6.94
N ALA A 14 13.52 -3.67 7.50
CA ALA A 14 12.99 -3.52 8.85
C ALA A 14 14.10 -3.48 9.91
N TRP A 15 15.13 -4.32 9.77
CA TRP A 15 16.30 -4.30 10.66
C TRP A 15 17.16 -3.04 10.49
N MET A 16 17.33 -2.54 9.26
CA MET A 16 18.02 -1.27 9.02
C MET A 16 17.34 -0.12 9.78
N LEU A 17 16.01 -0.02 9.73
CA LEU A 17 15.27 0.99 10.48
C LEU A 17 15.55 0.92 11.99
N GLN A 18 15.47 -0.29 12.56
CA GLN A 18 15.73 -0.49 14.00
C GLN A 18 17.18 -0.15 14.37
N SER A 19 18.13 -0.56 13.55
CA SER A 19 19.56 -0.31 13.78
C SER A 19 19.93 1.17 13.65
N SER A 20 19.21 1.91 12.81
CA SER A 20 19.31 3.37 12.69
C SER A 20 18.52 4.13 13.77
N GLY A 21 17.88 3.44 14.71
CA GLY A 21 17.10 4.05 15.79
C GLY A 21 15.72 4.58 15.37
N ILE A 22 15.24 4.20 14.18
CA ILE A 22 13.95 4.61 13.63
C ILE A 22 12.90 3.57 14.01
N PHE A 23 12.07 3.90 15.00
CA PHE A 23 11.02 3.03 15.49
C PHE A 23 9.62 3.63 15.22
N PRO A 24 8.79 2.98 14.37
CA PRO A 24 7.41 3.41 14.17
C PRO A 24 6.60 3.22 15.44
N ARG A 25 5.72 4.18 15.75
CA ARG A 25 4.75 4.07 16.85
C ARG A 25 3.55 3.20 16.49
N HIS A 26 3.16 3.22 15.21
CA HIS A 26 2.05 2.45 14.67
C HIS A 26 2.47 1.91 13.31
N VAL A 27 2.17 0.64 13.05
CA VAL A 27 2.34 0.03 11.73
C VAL A 27 0.97 -0.46 11.30
N GLY A 28 0.43 0.11 10.21
CA GLY A 28 -0.86 -0.29 9.67
C GLY A 28 -0.69 -1.35 8.58
N LYS A 29 -1.46 -2.44 8.66
CA LYS A 29 -1.67 -3.34 7.53
C LYS A 29 -3.04 -3.07 6.93
N GLN A 30 -3.09 -2.70 5.66
CA GLN A 30 -4.33 -2.76 4.89
C GLN A 30 -4.34 -4.03 4.04
N HIS A 31 -5.40 -4.85 4.19
CA HIS A 31 -5.70 -5.91 3.23
C HIS A 31 -6.43 -5.29 2.06
N LYS A 32 -5.72 -4.69 1.13
CA LYS A 32 -6.32 -4.16 -0.08
C LYS A 32 -5.36 -4.39 -1.24
N VAL A 33 -5.79 -5.23 -2.20
CA VAL A 33 -5.14 -5.37 -3.51
C VAL A 33 -5.63 -4.21 -4.37
N TRP A 34 -5.11 -3.02 -4.12
CA TRP A 34 -5.07 -1.98 -5.14
C TRP A 34 -3.75 -1.25 -4.97
N PHE A 35 -2.92 -1.37 -5.98
CA PHE A 35 -1.62 -0.73 -6.02
C PHE A 35 -1.77 0.74 -6.40
N LEU A 36 -0.84 1.55 -5.87
CA LEU A 36 -0.42 2.88 -6.33
C LEU A 36 -1.17 4.09 -5.77
N THR A 37 -0.83 4.44 -4.53
CA THR A 37 -0.76 5.82 -4.07
C THR A 37 0.53 6.46 -4.61
N LEU A 38 0.43 7.11 -5.77
CA LEU A 38 1.38 8.17 -6.11
C LEU A 38 0.87 9.43 -5.42
N PHE A 39 1.62 9.90 -4.42
CA PHE A 39 1.41 11.20 -3.79
C PHE A 39 1.16 12.26 -4.87
N SER A 40 -0.03 12.86 -4.84
CA SER A 40 -0.51 14.01 -5.63
C SER A 40 -1.44 13.76 -6.83
N VAL A 41 -1.81 12.52 -7.19
CA VAL A 41 -2.73 12.28 -8.32
C VAL A 41 -4.04 11.65 -7.84
N GLU A 42 -5.18 12.23 -8.21
CA GLU A 42 -6.48 11.59 -8.02
C GLU A 42 -6.53 10.30 -8.83
N VAL A 43 -6.74 9.18 -8.13
CA VAL A 43 -6.82 7.84 -8.73
C VAL A 43 -8.29 7.48 -8.89
N PHE A 44 -8.64 7.01 -10.08
CA PHE A 44 -10.00 6.58 -10.40
C PHE A 44 -10.05 5.10 -10.73
N HIS A 45 -11.17 4.44 -10.40
CA HIS A 45 -11.39 3.03 -10.70
C HIS A 45 -12.49 2.85 -11.75
N THR A 46 -12.19 2.12 -12.82
CA THR A 46 -13.12 1.88 -13.94
C THR A 46 -14.46 1.25 -13.53
N THR A 47 -14.47 0.45 -12.46
CA THR A 47 -15.69 -0.25 -11.97
C THR A 47 -16.35 0.40 -10.75
N PHE A 48 -15.59 1.07 -9.88
CA PHE A 48 -16.06 1.43 -8.53
C PHE A 48 -16.06 2.93 -8.28
N ASP A 49 -15.25 3.69 -9.03
CA ASP A 49 -15.05 5.12 -8.82
C ASP A 49 -14.64 5.77 -10.15
N TRP A 50 -15.57 5.74 -11.12
CA TRP A 50 -15.35 6.29 -12.45
C TRP A 50 -15.85 7.73 -12.49
N PRO A 51 -15.02 8.71 -12.91
CA PRO A 51 -15.42 10.11 -12.88
C PRO A 51 -16.54 10.36 -13.87
N SER A 52 -17.55 11.14 -13.46
CA SER A 52 -18.66 11.51 -14.35
C SER A 52 -18.30 12.64 -15.32
N ASP A 53 -17.24 13.40 -15.02
CA ASP A 53 -16.77 14.52 -15.84
C ASP A 53 -15.96 14.03 -17.05
N PRO A 54 -16.41 14.31 -18.29
CA PRO A 54 -15.69 13.93 -19.51
C PRO A 54 -14.29 14.56 -19.64
N GLU A 55 -14.06 15.76 -19.09
CA GLU A 55 -12.75 16.42 -19.13
C GLU A 55 -11.74 15.74 -18.21
N VAL A 56 -12.21 15.14 -17.11
CA VAL A 56 -11.39 14.30 -16.23
C VAL A 56 -11.05 13.00 -16.94
N GLN A 57 -12.05 12.34 -17.54
CA GLN A 57 -11.87 11.07 -18.25
C GLN A 57 -10.83 11.17 -19.38
N GLN A 58 -10.83 12.25 -20.16
CA GLN A 58 -9.89 12.46 -21.27
C GLN A 58 -8.43 12.64 -20.82
N ARG A 59 -8.22 13.08 -19.58
CA ARG A 59 -6.89 13.30 -19.00
C ARG A 59 -6.37 12.08 -18.23
N LEU A 60 -7.18 11.03 -18.06
CA LEU A 60 -6.75 9.83 -17.36
C LEU A 60 -5.66 9.10 -18.15
N VAL A 61 -4.58 8.79 -17.46
CA VAL A 61 -3.47 8.00 -18.00
C VAL A 61 -3.47 6.65 -17.31
N LYS A 62 -3.37 5.57 -18.10
CA LYS A 62 -3.16 4.23 -17.54
C LYS A 62 -1.73 4.16 -16.99
N PRO A 63 -1.54 3.74 -15.73
CA PRO A 63 -0.20 3.55 -15.21
C PRO A 63 0.55 2.50 -16.05
N GLU A 64 1.81 2.79 -16.40
CA GLU A 64 2.65 1.91 -17.23
C GLU A 64 3.01 0.59 -16.52
N ASP A 65 3.03 0.57 -15.18
CA ASP A 65 3.52 -0.54 -14.33
C ASP A 65 2.43 -1.55 -13.88
N LEU A 66 1.31 -1.63 -14.60
CA LEU A 66 0.11 -2.39 -14.17
C LEU A 66 -0.27 -3.54 -15.11
N SER A 67 0.69 -4.27 -15.68
CA SER A 67 0.30 -5.57 -16.26
C SER A 67 -0.19 -6.50 -15.14
N GLU A 68 -1.22 -7.30 -15.43
CA GLU A 68 -1.77 -8.26 -14.45
C GLU A 68 -0.69 -9.22 -13.93
N GLN A 69 0.28 -9.56 -14.77
CA GLN A 69 1.41 -10.42 -14.40
C GLN A 69 2.35 -9.74 -13.40
N GLU A 70 2.68 -8.47 -13.60
CA GLU A 70 3.52 -7.70 -12.67
C GLU A 70 2.82 -7.47 -11.33
N VAL A 71 1.53 -7.15 -11.37
CA VAL A 71 0.68 -7.01 -10.17
C VAL A 71 0.65 -8.32 -9.39
N SER A 72 0.45 -9.44 -10.08
CA SER A 72 0.46 -10.78 -9.46
C SER A 72 1.82 -11.11 -8.85
N LYS A 73 2.91 -10.76 -9.53
CA LYS A 73 4.27 -10.97 -9.02
C LYS A 73 4.51 -10.14 -7.74
N LYS A 74 4.17 -8.86 -7.75
CA LYS A 74 4.29 -7.98 -6.57
C LYS A 74 3.47 -8.48 -5.39
N LEU A 75 2.24 -8.95 -5.66
CA LEU A 75 1.37 -9.52 -4.63
C LEU A 75 1.98 -10.79 -4.01
N LEU A 76 2.55 -11.68 -4.84
CA LEU A 76 3.23 -12.88 -4.36
C LEU A 76 4.46 -12.54 -3.52
N GLU A 77 5.28 -11.57 -3.94
CA GLU A 77 6.44 -11.10 -3.19
C GLU A 77 6.04 -10.51 -1.84
N TYR A 78 4.99 -9.68 -1.81
CA TYR A 78 4.41 -9.18 -0.57
C TYR A 78 4.02 -10.31 0.38
N HIS A 79 3.25 -11.30 -0.10
CA HIS A 79 2.83 -12.43 0.74
C HIS A 79 4.00 -13.28 1.27
N ARG A 80 5.13 -13.34 0.56
CA ARG A 80 6.34 -14.04 1.00
C ARG A 80 7.07 -13.30 2.10
N ASN A 81 7.25 -11.98 1.96
CA ASN A 81 8.06 -11.18 2.89
C ASN A 81 7.28 -10.71 4.12
N PHE A 82 5.96 -10.54 3.98
CA PHE A 82 5.12 -9.96 5.02
C PHE A 82 5.16 -10.69 6.38
N PRO A 83 5.18 -12.04 6.45
CA PRO A 83 5.23 -12.75 7.74
C PRO A 83 6.43 -12.37 8.62
N GLU A 84 7.59 -12.10 8.04
CA GLU A 84 8.80 -11.74 8.78
C GLU A 84 8.69 -10.31 9.34
N ILE A 85 8.22 -9.37 8.51
CA ILE A 85 7.98 -7.98 8.91
C ILE A 85 6.91 -7.91 10.00
N PHE A 86 5.86 -8.74 9.88
CA PHE A 86 4.82 -8.88 10.89
C PHE A 86 5.43 -9.28 12.24
N HIS A 87 6.33 -10.26 12.25
CA HIS A 87 6.98 -10.71 13.47
C HIS A 87 7.82 -9.59 14.12
N ILE A 88 8.53 -8.78 13.34
CA ILE A 88 9.36 -7.68 13.82
C ILE A 88 8.51 -6.58 14.47
N TYR A 89 7.39 -6.21 13.85
CA TYR A 89 6.54 -5.10 14.31
C TYR A 89 5.30 -5.53 15.11
N GLN A 90 5.20 -6.81 15.51
CA GLN A 90 4.02 -7.40 16.16
C GLN A 90 3.45 -6.57 17.34
N LYS A 91 4.30 -5.85 18.09
CA LYS A 91 3.90 -5.05 19.26
C LYS A 91 3.18 -3.74 18.90
N VAL A 92 3.46 -3.19 17.73
CA VAL A 92 2.93 -1.89 17.27
C VAL A 92 2.05 -2.02 16.03
N LEU A 93 1.83 -3.25 15.56
CA LEU A 93 1.03 -3.55 14.40
C LEU A 93 -0.47 -3.38 14.70
N LYS A 94 -1.17 -2.69 13.81
CA LYS A 94 -2.61 -2.57 13.77
C LYS A 94 -3.12 -3.15 12.45
N SER A 95 -3.96 -4.17 12.55
CA SER A 95 -4.67 -4.70 11.39
C SER A 95 -5.89 -3.83 11.13
N ILE A 96 -6.00 -3.32 9.91
CA ILE A 96 -7.11 -2.49 9.49
C ILE A 96 -7.90 -3.30 8.46
N ASN A 97 -9.21 -3.47 8.70
CA ASN A 97 -10.06 -4.09 7.71
C ASN A 97 -10.34 -3.07 6.62
N ALA A 98 -9.74 -3.32 5.46
CA ALA A 98 -9.77 -2.37 4.37
C ALA A 98 -10.97 -2.66 3.43
N ASP A 99 -11.70 -3.76 3.63
CA ASP A 99 -12.93 -4.11 2.87
C ASP A 99 -14.18 -3.34 3.33
N GLN A 100 -14.00 -2.35 4.22
CA GLN A 100 -15.06 -1.49 4.71
C GLN A 100 -15.08 -0.15 3.95
N PRO A 101 -16.21 0.58 3.93
CA PRO A 101 -16.29 1.93 3.38
C PRO A 101 -15.22 2.84 3.99
N SER A 102 -14.69 3.80 3.23
CA SER A 102 -13.63 4.71 3.71
C SER A 102 -14.01 5.52 4.95
N VAL A 103 -15.31 5.72 5.21
CA VAL A 103 -15.84 6.38 6.41
C VAL A 103 -15.77 5.51 7.67
N ASP A 104 -15.62 4.19 7.51
CA ASP A 104 -15.65 3.20 8.59
C ASP A 104 -14.24 2.61 8.89
N VAL A 105 -13.19 3.13 8.24
CA VAL A 105 -11.77 2.70 8.34
C VAL A 105 -10.94 3.71 9.14
#